data_AF-A0A3N5PTL8-F1
#
_entry.id   AF-A0A3N5PTL8-F1
#
_cell.length_a   1.000
_cell.length_b   1.000
_cell.length_c   1.000
_cell.angle_alpha   90.00
_cell.angle_beta   90.00
_cell.angle_gamma   90.00
#
_symmetry.space_group_name_H-M   'P 1'
#
loop_
_entity.id
_entity.type
_entity.pdbx_description
1 polymer ?
#
loop_
_entity_poly.entity_id
_entity_poly.type
_entity_poly.pdbx_seq_one_letter_code
_entity_poly.pdbx_strand_id
1 'polypeptide(L)' 'MSKTYIGQDGHYDIEDDGKIIQKMVNEFGRLTGITKVYSNFKRIPNLLDRNKIEYFLQMLNIYKVSGRV' A
#
# COMPACT_ATOMS: atom_id res chain seq x y z
N MET A 1 5.61 -9.52 9.98
CA MET A 1 6.41 -8.31 10.24
C MET A 1 5.89 -7.23 9.30
N SER A 2 5.11 -6.27 9.80
CA SER A 2 4.52 -5.25 8.91
C SER A 2 5.58 -4.29 8.36
N LYS A 3 5.50 -3.96 7.07
CA LYS A 3 6.32 -2.91 6.46
C LYS A 3 5.50 -1.64 6.28
N THR A 4 6.04 -0.51 6.70
CA THR A 4 5.39 0.79 6.54
C THR A 4 6.00 1.55 5.37
N TYR A 5 5.15 2.01 4.45
CA TYR A 5 5.48 2.93 3.37
C TYR A 5 4.76 4.26 3.58
N ILE A 6 5.48 5.38 3.48
CA ILE A 6 4.87 6.72 3.55
C ILE A 6 4.66 7.18 2.11
N GLY A 7 3.39 7.21 1.69
CA GLY A 7 2.98 7.67 0.38
C GLY A 7 2.39 9.08 0.41
N GLN A 8 1.90 9.52 -0.74
CA GLN A 8 1.32 10.85 -0.91
C GLN A 8 0.00 11.00 -0.16
N ASP A 9 -0.86 9.98 -0.24
CA ASP A 9 -2.20 10.04 0.35
C ASP A 9 -2.24 9.49 1.79
N GLY A 10 -1.14 8.92 2.28
CA GLY A 10 -1.10 8.38 3.63
C GLY A 10 0.04 7.42 3.93
N HIS A 11 0.01 6.88 5.14
CA HIS A 11 0.92 5.84 5.58
C HIS A 11 0.30 4.47 5.31
N TYR A 12 1.04 3.59 4.67
CA TYR A 12 0.60 2.27 4.26
C TYR A 12 1.35 1.21 5.07
N ASP A 13 0.63 0.48 5.92
CA ASP A 13 1.14 -0.71 6.59
C ASP A 13 0.78 -1.93 5.73
N ILE A 14 1.80 -2.65 5.27
CA ILE A 14 1.67 -3.87 4.47
C ILE A 14 1.90 -5.07 5.40
N GLU A 15 0.87 -5.90 5.57
CA GLU A 15 0.93 -7.14 6.33
C GLU A 15 1.54 -8.28 5.48
N ASP A 16 2.03 -9.34 6.14
CA ASP A 16 2.73 -10.45 5.47
C ASP A 16 1.83 -11.24 4.50
N ASP A 17 0.52 -11.17 4.69
CA ASP A 17 -0.51 -11.80 3.84
C ASP A 17 -0.88 -10.94 2.61
N GLY A 18 -0.29 -9.74 2.48
CA GLY A 18 -0.56 -8.80 1.39
C GLY A 18 -1.73 -7.86 1.63
N LYS A 19 -2.34 -7.88 2.82
CA LYS A 19 -3.29 -6.86 3.24
C LYS A 19 -2.58 -5.52 3.44
N ILE A 20 -3.21 -4.45 2.98
CA ILE A 20 -2.65 -3.10 3.01
C ILE A 20 -3.57 -2.19 3.82
N ILE A 21 -3.05 -1.55 4.85
CA ILE A 21 -3.77 -0.61 5.71
C ILE A 21 -3.24 0.80 5.42
N GLN A 22 -4.07 1.66 4.84
CA GLN A 22 -3.75 3.07 4.63
C GLN A 22 -4.32 3.91 5.78
N LYS A 23 -3.45 4.62 6.49
CA LYS A 23 -3.81 5.70 7.40
C LYS A 23 -3.69 7.02 6.64
N MET A 24 -4.83 7.65 6.35
CA MET A 24 -4.90 8.86 5.52
C MET A 24 -4.21 10.04 6.23
N VAL A 25 -3.55 10.89 5.45
CA VAL A 25 -3.00 12.17 5.93
C VAL A 25 -3.74 13.35 5.30
N ASN A 26 -3.71 14.50 5.94
CA ASN A 26 -4.16 15.76 5.36
C ASN A 26 -3.04 16.43 4.54
N GLU A 27 -3.32 17.62 3.98
CA GLU A 27 -2.37 18.42 3.20
C GLU A 27 -1.09 18.81 3.96
N PHE A 28 -1.10 18.73 5.30
CA PHE A 28 0.06 19.00 6.16
C PHE A 28 0.79 17.71 6.59
N GLY A 29 0.45 16.55 6.01
CA GLY A 29 1.02 15.26 6.36
C GLY A 29 0.58 14.72 7.73
N ARG A 30 -0.46 15.30 8.36
CA ARG A 30 -0.97 14.83 9.65
C ARG A 30 -2.03 13.76 9.46
N LEU A 31 -1.99 12.72 10.29
CA LEU A 31 -2.99 11.66 10.30
C LEU A 31 -4.39 12.23 10.56
N THR A 32 -5.35 11.86 9.72
CA THR A 32 -6.75 12.32 9.86
C THR A 32 -7.60 11.42 10.76
N GLY A 33 -7.07 10.28 11.18
CA GLY A 33 -7.82 9.22 11.87
C GLY A 33 -8.60 8.29 10.92
N ILE A 34 -8.72 8.65 9.63
CA ILE A 34 -9.37 7.81 8.63
C ILE A 34 -8.42 6.69 8.22
N THR A 35 -8.90 5.44 8.33
CA THR A 35 -8.16 4.25 7.91
C THR A 35 -8.92 3.54 6.80
N LYS A 36 -8.21 3.14 5.74
CA LYS A 36 -8.74 2.32 4.64
C LYS A 36 -7.97 1.00 4.60
N VAL A 37 -8.68 -0.09 4.36
CA VAL A 37 -8.09 -1.42 4.26
C VAL A 37 -8.30 -1.95 2.85
N TYR A 38 -7.24 -2.42 2.23
CA TYR A 38 -7.23 -2.98 0.90
C TYR A 38 -6.75 -4.42 0.94
N SER A 39 -7.55 -5.33 0.41
CA SER A 39 -7.11 -6.71 0.14
C SER A 39 -6.25 -6.83 -1.13
N ASN A 40 -6.11 -5.74 -1.91
CA ASN A 40 -5.34 -5.71 -3.14
C ASN A 40 -4.88 -4.29 -3.47
N PHE A 41 -3.60 -4.11 -3.83
CA PHE A 41 -3.02 -2.83 -4.19
C PHE A 41 -3.73 -2.13 -5.37
N LYS A 42 -4.34 -2.88 -6.29
CA LYS A 42 -5.10 -2.34 -7.44
C LYS A 42 -6.27 -1.44 -7.03
N ARG A 43 -6.75 -1.55 -5.78
CA ARG A 43 -7.84 -0.73 -5.23
C ARG A 43 -7.37 0.62 -4.67
N ILE A 44 -6.06 0.86 -4.60
CA ILE A 44 -5.48 2.12 -4.10
C ILE A 44 -5.66 3.19 -5.18
N PRO A 45 -6.40 4.29 -4.94
CA PRO A 45 -6.73 5.25 -5.99
C PRO A 45 -5.52 5.99 -6.56
N ASN A 46 -4.60 6.44 -5.71
CA ASN A 46 -3.41 7.15 -6.11
C ASN A 46 -2.46 6.22 -6.87
N LEU A 47 -2.14 6.58 -8.12
CA LEU A 47 -1.34 5.76 -9.02
C LEU A 47 0.12 5.64 -8.56
N LEU A 48 0.70 6.70 -8.00
CA LEU A 48 2.08 6.69 -7.52
C LEU A 48 2.21 5.75 -6.32
N ASP A 49 1.31 5.88 -5.36
CA ASP A 49 1.30 5.02 -4.17
C ASP A 49 1.00 3.57 -4.55
N ARG A 50 0.05 3.34 -5.47
CA ARG A 50 -0.26 2.02 -6.01
C ARG A 50 0.97 1.34 -6.61
N ASN A 51 1.71 2.02 -7.48
CA ASN A 51 2.88 1.47 -8.16
C ASN A 51 4.02 1.15 -7.18
N LYS A 52 4.22 2.00 -6.16
CA LYS A 52 5.20 1.75 -5.10
C LYS A 52 4.82 0.54 -4.24
N ILE A 53 3.55 0.42 -3.87
CA ILE A 53 3.06 -0.70 -3.07
C ILE A 53 3.13 -2.02 -3.86
N GLU A 54 2.81 -1.99 -5.16
CA GLU A 54 3.03 -3.15 -6.04
C GLU A 54 4.48 -3.62 -6.00
N TYR A 55 5.43 -2.69 -6.17
CA TYR A 55 6.85 -3.00 -6.13
C TYR A 55 7.27 -3.60 -4.77
N PHE A 56 6.76 -3.06 -3.65
CA PHE A 56 7.04 -3.64 -2.33
C PHE A 56 6.47 -5.06 -2.18
N LEU A 57 5.25 -5.30 -2.62
CA LEU A 57 4.64 -6.63 -2.57
C LEU A 57 5.42 -7.65 -3.41
N GLN A 58 5.97 -7.24 -4.55
CA GLN A 58 6.84 -8.07 -5.38
C GLN A 58 8.17 -8.37 -4.68
N MET A 59 8.83 -7.36 -4.09
CA MET A 59 10.06 -7.55 -3.32
C MET A 59 9.87 -8.50 -2.13
N LEU A 60 8.69 -8.47 -1.51
CA LEU A 60 8.35 -9.35 -0.39
C LEU A 60 7.92 -10.76 -0.83
N ASN A 61 7.92 -11.05 -2.12
CA ASN A 61 7.41 -12.30 -2.70
C ASN A 61 5.93 -12.60 -2.35
N ILE A 62 5.18 -11.59 -1.91
CA ILE A 62 3.75 -11.69 -1.58
C ILE A 62 2.93 -11.65 -2.87
N TYR A 63 3.35 -10.81 -3.82
CA TYR A 63 2.73 -10.70 -5.13
C TYR A 63 3.70 -11.16 -6.21
N LYS A 64 3.36 -12.25 -6.91
CA LYS A 64 4.08 -12.68 -8.12
C LYS A 64 3.27 -12.27 -9.34
N VAL A 65 3.89 -11.55 -10.26
CA VAL A 65 3.32 -11.34 -11.58
C VAL A 65 3.33 -12.69 -12.28
N SER A 66 2.16 -13.32 -12.46
CA SER A 66 2.06 -14.46 -13.36
C SER A 66 2.19 -13.93 -14.79
N GLY A 67 3.42 -13.77 -15.26
CA GLY A 67 3.66 -13.62 -16.68
C GLY A 67 3.15 -14.88 -17.37
N ARG A 68 2.10 -14.75 -18.17
CA ARG A 68 1.95 -15.65 -19.32
C ARG A 68 3.13 -15.32 -20.23
N VAL A 69 4.11 -16.21 -20.22
CA VAL A 69 5.15 -16.32 -21.26
C VAL A 69 4.48 -16.84 -22.52
#